data_AF-A0AA41S3A1-F1
#
_entry.id   AF-A0AA41S3A1-F1
#
_cell.length_a   1.000
_cell.length_b   1.000
_cell.length_c   1.000
_cell.angle_alpha   90.00
_cell.angle_beta   90.00
_cell.angle_gamma   90.00
#
_symmetry.space_group_name_H-M   'P 1'
#
loop_
_entity.id
_entity.type
_entity.pdbx_description
1 polymer ?
#
loop_
_entity_poly.entity_id
_entity_poly.type
_entity_poly.pdbx_seq_one_letter_code
_entity_poly.pdbx_strand_id
1 'polypeptide(L)'
;MNVTMKSEEEKEGCYEKVIVKNRLLVLGEEHPARVLVSRLDFWLYYVAYFCGGTIGLVYSNNLGQISQSLGFASKTTELLTLYSSCSFFGRLLSAAPDFLRVKLYFARTGWLAIALLPTPIAFFLLAASSSERALEAGTALIGLSSGFIFAAAVSVTSELFGPKSMGVNHNILITNIPIGSLAYGLLAAVVYDGNAKPPGLTNMELLDGVSICMGRQCYLQTFLWWGVISLFGLSSSCLLFVRTKPAYDRFEENRILTTDSVN
;
A
#
# COMPACT_ATOMS: atom_id res chain seq x y z
N MET A 1 -38.64 -13.47 -3.60
CA MET A 1 -37.97 -13.03 -4.84
C MET A 1 -37.91 -11.52 -5.02
N ASN A 2 -38.88 -10.73 -4.54
CA ASN A 2 -38.86 -9.25 -4.70
C ASN A 2 -37.89 -8.47 -3.79
N VAL A 3 -37.44 -9.04 -2.66
CA VAL A 3 -36.56 -8.33 -1.71
C VAL A 3 -35.09 -8.36 -2.16
N THR A 4 -34.65 -9.44 -2.81
CA THR A 4 -33.28 -9.61 -3.32
C THR A 4 -33.01 -8.74 -4.55
N MET A 5 -33.93 -8.70 -5.53
CA MET A 5 -33.78 -7.85 -6.73
C MET A 5 -33.74 -6.35 -6.41
N LYS A 6 -34.58 -5.87 -5.48
CA LYS A 6 -34.57 -4.46 -5.06
C LYS A 6 -33.26 -4.07 -4.39
N SER A 7 -32.62 -5.00 -3.67
CA SER A 7 -31.32 -4.77 -3.04
C SER A 7 -30.15 -4.75 -4.03
N GLU A 8 -30.30 -5.42 -5.19
CA GLU A 8 -29.29 -5.46 -6.24
C GLU A 8 -29.36 -4.20 -7.11
N GLU A 9 -30.56 -3.75 -7.52
CA GLU A 9 -30.76 -2.47 -8.24
C GLU A 9 -30.34 -1.25 -7.39
N GLU A 10 -30.62 -1.23 -6.08
CA GLU A 10 -30.17 -0.15 -5.19
C GLU A 10 -28.65 -0.16 -4.99
N LYS A 11 -28.02 -1.35 -4.97
CA LYS A 11 -26.54 -1.48 -4.90
C LYS A 11 -25.89 -1.05 -6.20
N GLU A 12 -26.42 -1.45 -7.36
CA GLU A 12 -25.92 -1.00 -8.67
C GLU A 12 -26.04 0.52 -8.81
N GLY A 13 -27.19 1.11 -8.46
CA GLY A 13 -27.37 2.56 -8.50
C GLY A 13 -26.49 3.32 -7.50
N CYS A 14 -26.18 2.75 -6.35
CA CYS A 14 -25.23 3.33 -5.39
C CYS A 14 -23.79 3.25 -5.91
N TYR A 15 -23.40 2.10 -6.47
CA TYR A 15 -22.07 1.87 -7.02
C TYR A 15 -21.80 2.80 -8.21
N GLU A 16 -22.77 2.94 -9.11
CA GLU A 16 -22.69 3.85 -10.26
C GLU A 16 -22.61 5.32 -9.82
N LYS A 17 -23.40 5.74 -8.82
CA LYS A 17 -23.27 7.08 -8.21
C LYS A 17 -21.90 7.30 -7.58
N VAL A 18 -21.34 6.29 -6.90
CA VAL A 18 -20.00 6.33 -6.30
C VAL A 18 -18.91 6.31 -7.37
N ILE A 19 -19.13 5.78 -8.57
CA ILE A 19 -18.18 5.82 -9.70
C ILE A 19 -18.24 7.16 -10.45
N VAL A 20 -19.40 7.79 -10.53
CA VAL A 20 -19.61 8.99 -11.36
C VAL A 20 -19.42 10.30 -10.57
N LYS A 21 -19.80 10.35 -9.29
CA LYS A 21 -19.78 11.59 -8.49
C LYS A 21 -18.35 12.09 -8.24
N ASN A 22 -18.09 13.38 -8.49
CA ASN A 22 -16.84 14.10 -8.21
C ASN A 22 -15.54 13.46 -8.73
N ARG A 23 -15.64 12.60 -9.75
CA ARG A 23 -14.48 11.95 -10.37
C ARG A 23 -13.58 12.96 -11.06
N LEU A 24 -12.28 12.70 -11.04
CA LEU A 24 -11.31 13.37 -11.89
C LEU A 24 -11.68 13.13 -13.35
N LEU A 25 -11.95 14.21 -14.08
CA LEU A 25 -12.31 14.17 -15.50
C LEU A 25 -11.14 14.59 -16.39
N VAL A 26 -10.22 15.39 -15.85
CA VAL A 26 -9.02 15.93 -16.50
C VAL A 26 -7.82 15.65 -15.61
N LEU A 27 -6.74 15.13 -16.20
CA LEU A 27 -5.47 14.91 -15.52
C LEU A 27 -4.65 16.20 -15.50
N GLY A 28 -3.86 16.41 -14.46
CA GLY A 28 -2.97 17.56 -14.30
C GLY A 28 -3.68 18.88 -13.98
N GLU A 29 -4.99 18.86 -13.75
CA GLU A 29 -5.73 20.05 -13.29
C GLU A 29 -5.24 20.45 -11.89
N GLU A 30 -5.06 21.74 -11.68
CA GLU A 30 -4.53 22.27 -10.42
C GLU A 30 -5.55 22.17 -9.29
N HIS A 31 -5.20 21.42 -8.26
CA HIS A 31 -6.03 21.28 -7.07
C HIS A 31 -5.35 21.96 -5.87
N PRO A 32 -5.88 23.09 -5.37
CA PRO A 32 -5.44 23.64 -4.10
C PRO A 32 -5.85 22.69 -2.96
N ALA A 33 -5.14 22.74 -1.83
CA ALA A 33 -5.31 21.81 -0.71
C ALA A 33 -6.77 21.62 -0.24
N ARG A 34 -7.60 22.68 -0.22
CA ARG A 34 -9.02 22.59 0.16
C ARG A 34 -9.84 21.74 -0.81
N VAL A 35 -9.56 21.86 -2.10
CA VAL A 35 -10.24 21.06 -3.14
C VAL A 35 -9.72 19.63 -3.09
N LEU A 36 -8.41 19.43 -2.90
CA LEU A 36 -7.79 18.12 -2.75
C LEU A 36 -8.50 17.27 -1.68
N VAL A 37 -8.59 17.77 -0.44
CA VAL A 37 -9.17 17.02 0.69
C VAL A 37 -10.69 16.83 0.60
N SER A 38 -11.34 17.54 -0.33
CA SER A 38 -12.78 17.37 -0.61
C SER A 38 -13.05 16.28 -1.67
N ARG A 39 -12.02 15.79 -2.36
CA ARG A 39 -12.15 14.81 -3.45
C ARG A 39 -12.13 13.38 -2.92
N LEU A 40 -13.11 12.58 -3.36
CA LEU A 40 -13.14 11.15 -3.07
C LEU A 40 -11.90 10.42 -3.64
N ASP A 41 -11.45 10.81 -4.83
CA ASP A 41 -10.29 10.18 -5.48
C ASP A 41 -9.01 10.35 -4.66
N PHE A 42 -8.86 11.49 -3.98
CA PHE A 42 -7.76 11.71 -3.03
C PHE A 42 -7.85 10.76 -1.84
N TRP A 43 -9.04 10.55 -1.26
CA TRP A 43 -9.20 9.64 -0.13
C TRP A 43 -9.00 8.17 -0.52
N LEU A 44 -9.48 7.75 -1.70
CA LEU A 44 -9.20 6.40 -2.22
C LEU A 44 -7.71 6.17 -2.39
N TYR A 45 -7.00 7.18 -2.91
CA TYR A 45 -5.56 7.17 -3.05
C TYR A 45 -4.83 7.17 -1.70
N TYR A 46 -5.26 8.02 -0.76
CA TYR A 46 -4.74 8.11 0.60
C TYR A 46 -4.85 6.76 1.31
N VAL A 47 -6.02 6.12 1.25
CA VAL A 47 -6.27 4.80 1.81
C VAL A 47 -5.40 3.74 1.14
N ALA A 48 -5.27 3.76 -0.19
CA ALA A 48 -4.42 2.81 -0.89
C ALA A 48 -2.94 2.90 -0.44
N TYR A 49 -2.40 4.12 -0.29
CA TYR A 49 -1.05 4.31 0.25
C TYR A 49 -0.99 3.87 1.72
N PHE A 50 -1.91 4.34 2.56
CA PHE A 50 -1.95 4.07 3.99
C PHE A 50 -2.02 2.58 4.31
N CYS A 51 -2.76 1.80 3.52
CA CYS A 51 -2.95 0.37 3.71
C CYS A 51 -1.91 -0.50 2.98
N GLY A 52 -1.08 0.08 2.12
CA GLY A 52 -0.03 -0.64 1.40
C GLY A 52 1.37 -0.16 1.75
N GLY A 53 1.72 1.03 1.25
CA GLY A 53 3.04 1.62 1.45
C GLY A 53 3.38 1.82 2.91
N THR A 54 2.46 2.40 3.70
CA THR A 54 2.72 2.67 5.12
C THR A 54 2.83 1.39 5.95
N ILE A 55 1.99 0.38 5.69
CA ILE A 55 2.11 -0.92 6.37
C ILE A 55 3.46 -1.56 6.06
N GLY A 56 3.94 -1.51 4.81
CA GLY A 56 5.26 -2.00 4.45
C GLY A 56 6.40 -1.29 5.18
N LEU A 57 6.28 0.03 5.42
CA LEU A 57 7.22 0.77 6.25
C LEU A 57 7.21 0.29 7.70
N VAL A 58 6.02 0.12 8.30
CA VAL A 58 5.88 -0.33 9.69
C VAL A 58 6.42 -1.76 9.85
N TYR A 59 6.20 -2.63 8.87
CA TYR A 59 6.84 -3.94 8.81
C TYR A 59 8.38 -3.81 8.87
N SER A 60 8.97 -2.96 8.02
CA SER A 60 10.42 -2.73 8.02
C SER A 60 10.94 -2.22 9.36
N ASN A 61 10.21 -1.32 10.02
CA ASN A 61 10.60 -0.77 11.31
C ASN A 61 10.58 -1.82 12.43
N ASN A 62 9.75 -2.86 12.29
CA ASN A 62 9.63 -3.95 13.26
C ASN A 62 10.37 -5.23 12.82
N LEU A 63 11.05 -5.22 11.66
CA LEU A 63 11.64 -6.42 11.05
C LEU A 63 12.65 -7.11 11.96
N GLY A 64 13.40 -6.34 12.76
CA GLY A 64 14.32 -6.90 13.76
C GLY A 64 13.60 -7.68 14.86
N GLN A 65 12.52 -7.12 15.43
CA GLN A 65 11.71 -7.81 16.43
C GLN A 65 10.97 -9.02 15.84
N ILE A 66 10.46 -8.89 14.62
CA ILE A 66 9.84 -10.00 13.89
C ILE A 66 10.84 -11.15 13.74
N SER A 67 12.03 -10.84 13.21
CA SER A 67 13.11 -11.82 13.00
C SER A 67 13.52 -12.49 14.30
N GLN A 68 13.73 -11.71 15.36
CA GLN A 68 14.08 -12.22 16.68
C GLN A 68 13.00 -13.12 17.26
N SER A 69 11.73 -12.70 17.21
CA SER A 69 10.61 -13.49 17.75
C SER A 69 10.48 -14.87 17.10
N LEU A 70 10.89 -15.02 15.84
CA LEU A 70 10.87 -16.29 15.12
C LEU A 70 12.13 -17.16 15.34
N GLY A 71 13.11 -16.68 16.12
CA GLY A 71 14.39 -17.36 16.36
C GLY A 71 15.45 -17.09 15.29
N PHE A 72 15.27 -16.07 14.44
CA PHE A 72 16.17 -15.71 13.33
C PHE A 72 17.00 -14.44 13.61
N ALA A 73 17.31 -14.15 14.87
CA ALA A 73 18.01 -12.92 15.26
C ALA A 73 19.32 -12.66 14.46
N SER A 74 20.09 -13.71 14.18
CA SER A 74 21.32 -13.65 13.38
C SER A 74 21.12 -13.24 11.91
N LYS A 75 19.89 -13.33 11.40
CA LYS A 75 19.49 -13.02 10.01
C LYS A 75 18.90 -11.63 9.83
N THR A 76 18.77 -10.86 10.91
CA THR A 76 18.15 -9.53 10.88
C THR A 76 18.80 -8.60 9.84
N THR A 77 20.14 -8.57 9.78
CA THR A 77 20.89 -7.76 8.82
C THR A 77 20.63 -8.18 7.37
N GLU A 78 20.52 -9.49 7.13
CA GLU A 78 20.21 -10.05 5.80
C GLU A 78 18.80 -9.63 5.36
N LEU A 79 17.81 -9.77 6.24
CA LEU A 79 16.43 -9.37 5.97
C LEU A 79 16.28 -7.86 5.72
N LEU A 80 16.96 -7.01 6.50
CA LEU A 80 16.96 -5.56 6.28
C LEU A 80 17.62 -5.18 4.94
N THR A 81 18.69 -5.87 4.57
CA THR A 81 19.37 -5.69 3.28
C THR A 81 18.47 -6.12 2.12
N LEU A 82 17.78 -7.25 2.27
CA LEU A 82 16.82 -7.76 1.31
C LEU A 82 15.65 -6.79 1.11
N TYR A 83 15.04 -6.32 2.21
CA TYR A 83 13.98 -5.30 2.15
C TYR A 83 14.45 -4.06 1.40
N SER A 84 15.61 -3.52 1.76
CA SER A 84 16.17 -2.31 1.16
C SER A 84 16.45 -2.48 -0.33
N SER A 85 17.00 -3.63 -0.73
CA SER A 85 17.30 -3.96 -2.13
C SER A 85 16.02 -4.10 -2.96
N CYS A 86 15.04 -4.86 -2.47
CA CYS A 86 13.75 -4.99 -3.14
C CYS A 86 13.01 -3.65 -3.21
N SER A 87 13.10 -2.82 -2.17
CA SER A 87 12.55 -1.46 -2.14
C SER A 87 13.21 -0.53 -3.15
N PHE A 88 14.52 -0.65 -3.35
CA PHE A 88 15.22 0.04 -4.44
C PHE A 88 14.67 -0.37 -5.80
N PHE A 89 14.57 -1.67 -6.08
CA PHE A 89 14.02 -2.14 -7.35
C PHE A 89 12.55 -1.76 -7.54
N GLY A 90 11.74 -1.75 -6.47
CA GLY A 90 10.37 -1.27 -6.49
C GLY A 90 10.29 0.19 -6.92
N ARG A 91 11.13 1.05 -6.34
CA ARG A 91 11.25 2.47 -6.74
C ARG A 91 11.70 2.64 -8.19
N LEU A 92 12.61 1.79 -8.67
CA LEU A 92 13.03 1.83 -10.07
C LEU A 92 11.90 1.42 -11.02
N LEU A 93 11.16 0.36 -10.68
CA LEU A 93 10.02 -0.13 -11.45
C LEU A 93 8.87 0.88 -11.51
N SER A 94 8.75 1.83 -10.57
CA SER A 94 7.73 2.88 -10.67
C SER A 94 7.94 3.84 -11.83
N ALA A 95 9.12 3.85 -12.45
CA ALA A 95 9.38 4.58 -13.70
C ALA A 95 8.97 3.79 -14.96
N ALA A 96 8.71 2.48 -14.85
CA ALA A 96 8.29 1.65 -15.98
C ALA A 96 7.05 2.17 -16.75
N PRO A 97 6.02 2.77 -16.11
CA PRO A 97 4.89 3.35 -16.82
C PRO A 97 5.29 4.38 -17.87
N ASP A 98 6.37 5.13 -17.64
CA ASP A 98 6.82 6.18 -18.55
C ASP A 98 7.57 5.61 -19.76
N PHE A 99 8.34 4.53 -19.56
CA PHE A 99 9.04 3.82 -20.65
C PHE A 99 8.10 2.97 -21.48
N LEU A 100 7.12 2.31 -20.85
CA LEU A 100 6.17 1.43 -21.51
C LEU A 100 5.01 2.20 -22.17
N ARG A 101 4.85 3.49 -21.86
CA ARG A 101 3.81 4.37 -22.42
C ARG A 101 3.76 4.36 -23.95
N VAL A 102 4.90 4.14 -24.60
CA VAL A 102 5.02 4.10 -26.08
C VAL A 102 4.39 2.83 -26.67
N LYS A 103 4.33 1.72 -25.91
CA LYS A 103 3.83 0.42 -26.39
C LYS A 103 2.49 0.01 -25.78
N LEU A 104 2.27 0.37 -24.51
CA LEU A 104 1.07 0.02 -23.75
C LEU A 104 0.69 1.21 -22.88
N TYR A 105 -0.33 1.96 -23.31
CA TYR A 105 -0.89 3.01 -22.47
C TYR A 105 -1.72 2.36 -21.34
N PHE A 106 -1.27 2.53 -20.10
CA PHE A 106 -1.97 2.03 -18.92
C PHE A 106 -1.94 3.10 -17.84
N ALA A 107 -3.11 3.36 -17.24
CA ALA A 107 -3.26 4.39 -16.21
C ALA A 107 -2.27 4.18 -15.07
N ARG A 108 -1.64 5.25 -14.58
CA ARG A 108 -0.67 5.17 -13.49
C ARG A 108 -1.30 4.63 -12.19
N THR A 109 -2.58 4.91 -11.98
CA THR A 109 -3.40 4.33 -10.91
C THR A 109 -3.58 2.81 -11.06
N GLY A 110 -3.58 2.28 -12.29
CA GLY A 110 -3.57 0.85 -12.55
C GLY A 110 -2.24 0.20 -12.16
N TRP A 111 -1.12 0.83 -12.49
CA TRP A 111 0.20 0.37 -12.05
C TRP A 111 0.33 0.37 -10.53
N LEU A 112 -0.24 1.37 -9.85
CA LEU A 112 -0.32 1.41 -8.39
C LEU A 112 -1.12 0.21 -7.83
N ALA A 113 -2.24 -0.16 -8.44
CA ALA A 113 -3.02 -1.35 -8.04
C ALA A 113 -2.24 -2.66 -8.24
N ILE A 114 -1.55 -2.82 -9.37
CA ILE A 114 -0.68 -3.99 -9.61
C ILE A 114 0.44 -4.07 -8.57
N ALA A 115 1.08 -2.95 -8.28
CA ALA A 115 2.17 -2.87 -7.32
C ALA A 115 1.71 -3.16 -5.88
N LEU A 116 0.43 -3.03 -5.56
CA LEU A 116 -0.13 -3.37 -4.24
C LEU A 116 -0.38 -4.86 -4.05
N LEU A 117 -0.56 -5.65 -5.12
CA LEU A 117 -0.85 -7.09 -5.06
C LEU A 117 0.14 -7.91 -4.20
N PRO A 118 1.47 -7.67 -4.24
CA PRO A 118 2.42 -8.44 -3.45
C PRO A 118 2.24 -8.30 -1.94
N THR A 119 1.74 -7.16 -1.46
CA THR A 119 1.64 -6.86 -0.02
C THR A 119 0.69 -7.82 0.74
N PRO A 120 -0.59 -7.99 0.36
CA PRO A 120 -1.47 -8.95 1.03
C PRO A 120 -0.96 -10.39 0.88
N ILE A 121 -0.41 -10.76 -0.29
CA ILE A 121 0.17 -12.09 -0.51
C ILE A 121 1.28 -12.35 0.50
N ALA A 122 2.18 -11.38 0.70
CA ALA A 122 3.27 -11.48 1.66
C ALA A 122 2.76 -11.63 3.10
N PHE A 123 1.80 -10.81 3.53
CA PHE A 123 1.28 -10.91 4.90
C PHE A 123 0.53 -12.21 5.16
N PHE A 124 -0.25 -12.72 4.20
CA PHE A 124 -0.87 -14.04 4.36
C PHE A 124 0.16 -15.18 4.32
N LEU A 125 1.23 -15.05 3.52
CA LEU A 125 2.34 -16.00 3.54
C LEU A 125 3.03 -16.04 4.90
N LEU A 126 3.35 -14.87 5.47
CA LEU A 126 3.95 -14.73 6.81
C LEU A 126 3.00 -15.21 7.91
N ALA A 127 1.69 -15.00 7.73
CA ALA A 127 0.68 -15.51 8.64
C ALA A 127 0.50 -17.02 8.53
N ALA A 128 0.80 -17.65 7.38
CA ALA A 128 0.65 -19.09 7.15
C ALA A 128 1.92 -19.90 7.49
N SER A 129 3.11 -19.31 7.33
CA SER A 129 4.39 -19.97 7.55
C SER A 129 5.34 -19.12 8.40
N SER A 130 6.06 -19.78 9.31
CA SER A 130 7.15 -19.20 10.11
C SER A 130 8.53 -19.68 9.67
N SER A 131 8.66 -20.20 8.44
CA SER A 131 9.95 -20.63 7.90
C SER A 131 10.80 -19.43 7.46
N GLU A 132 12.12 -19.57 7.54
CA GLU A 132 13.09 -18.56 7.08
C GLU A 132 12.82 -18.12 5.63
N ARG A 133 12.60 -19.09 4.73
CA ARG A 133 12.27 -18.81 3.32
C ARG A 133 10.97 -18.02 3.14
N ALA A 134 9.96 -18.27 3.98
CA ALA A 134 8.72 -17.51 3.93
C ALA A 134 8.94 -16.06 4.41
N LEU A 135 9.79 -15.88 5.42
CA LEU A 135 10.19 -14.57 5.91
C LEU A 135 10.98 -13.76 4.88
N GLU A 136 11.94 -14.39 4.20
CA GLU A 136 12.69 -13.78 3.08
C GLU A 136 11.76 -13.39 1.93
N ALA A 137 10.93 -14.32 1.46
CA ALA A 137 10.00 -14.07 0.36
C ALA A 137 8.98 -12.98 0.71
N GLY A 138 8.40 -13.02 1.92
CA GLY A 138 7.49 -11.98 2.40
C GLY A 138 8.18 -10.61 2.47
N THR A 139 9.41 -10.56 3.01
CA THR A 139 10.21 -9.33 3.10
C THR A 139 10.50 -8.75 1.72
N ALA A 140 10.88 -9.58 0.75
CA ALA A 140 11.15 -9.17 -0.62
C ALA A 140 9.89 -8.60 -1.31
N LEU A 141 8.75 -9.27 -1.18
CA LEU A 141 7.47 -8.83 -1.74
C LEU A 141 7.00 -7.50 -1.13
N ILE A 142 7.07 -7.36 0.20
CA ILE A 142 6.70 -6.13 0.91
C ILE A 142 7.63 -4.99 0.51
N GLY A 143 8.95 -5.24 0.46
CA GLY A 143 9.95 -4.25 0.03
C GLY A 143 9.70 -3.76 -1.39
N LEU A 144 9.47 -4.68 -2.33
CA LEU A 144 9.18 -4.36 -3.73
C LEU A 144 7.92 -3.49 -3.86
N SER A 145 6.83 -3.89 -3.20
CA SER A 145 5.55 -3.19 -3.21
C SER A 145 5.65 -1.80 -2.57
N SER A 146 6.20 -1.70 -1.36
CA SER A 146 6.32 -0.43 -0.63
C SER A 146 7.25 0.54 -1.36
N GLY A 147 8.37 0.05 -1.89
CA GLY A 147 9.30 0.84 -2.70
C GLY A 147 8.62 1.45 -3.93
N PHE A 148 7.87 0.64 -4.67
CA PHE A 148 7.10 1.13 -5.82
C PHE A 148 6.11 2.23 -5.39
N ILE A 149 5.32 1.98 -4.33
CA ILE A 149 4.31 2.93 -3.86
C ILE A 149 4.95 4.26 -3.45
N PHE A 150 6.08 4.24 -2.74
CA PHE A 150 6.76 5.45 -2.29
C PHE A 150 7.19 6.35 -3.46
N ALA A 151 7.79 5.76 -4.49
CA ALA A 151 8.23 6.52 -5.66
C ALA A 151 7.07 6.90 -6.58
N ALA A 152 6.17 5.96 -6.87
CA ALA A 152 4.98 6.21 -7.69
C ALA A 152 4.10 7.31 -7.11
N ALA A 153 4.04 7.44 -5.79
CA ALA A 153 3.18 8.41 -5.14
C ALA A 153 3.50 9.86 -5.48
N VAL A 154 4.77 10.21 -5.65
CA VAL A 154 5.17 11.57 -6.06
C VAL A 154 4.58 11.89 -7.43
N SER A 155 4.77 10.96 -8.38
CA SER A 155 4.33 11.14 -9.76
C SER A 155 2.81 11.07 -9.90
N VAL A 156 2.13 10.17 -9.18
CA VAL A 156 0.65 10.07 -9.13
C VAL A 156 0.04 11.33 -8.52
N THR A 157 0.63 11.87 -7.44
CA THR A 157 0.10 13.08 -6.81
C THR A 157 0.16 14.27 -7.77
N SER A 158 1.30 14.45 -8.45
CA SER A 158 1.48 15.51 -9.44
C SER A 158 0.51 15.38 -10.62
N GLU A 159 0.32 14.15 -11.11
CA GLU A 159 -0.52 13.87 -12.28
C GLU A 159 -2.02 13.97 -12.00
N LEU A 160 -2.48 13.54 -10.82
CA LEU A 160 -3.90 13.60 -10.46
C LEU A 160 -4.32 14.99 -9.96
N PHE A 161 -3.44 15.72 -9.29
CA PHE A 161 -3.81 16.92 -8.53
C PHE A 161 -3.05 18.19 -8.93
N GLY A 162 -2.28 18.12 -10.01
CA GLY A 162 -1.59 19.25 -10.61
C GLY A 162 -0.16 19.45 -10.08
N PRO A 163 0.78 19.86 -10.94
CA PRO A 163 2.19 20.04 -10.58
C PRO A 163 2.46 21.28 -9.71
N LYS A 164 1.68 22.37 -9.81
CA LYS A 164 1.99 23.64 -9.15
C LYS A 164 1.88 23.55 -7.61
N SER A 165 0.90 22.80 -7.11
CA SER A 165 0.72 22.57 -5.66
C SER A 165 1.24 21.20 -5.20
N MET A 166 2.06 20.51 -6.01
CA MET A 166 2.48 19.14 -5.76
C MET A 166 3.13 18.97 -4.39
N GLY A 167 4.04 19.88 -4.01
CA GLY A 167 4.72 19.80 -2.71
C GLY A 167 3.75 19.81 -1.53
N VAL A 168 2.72 20.66 -1.55
CA VAL A 168 1.70 20.71 -0.48
C VAL A 168 0.84 19.45 -0.52
N ASN A 169 0.33 19.08 -1.69
CA ASN A 169 -0.57 17.94 -1.86
C ASN A 169 0.11 16.63 -1.46
N HIS A 170 1.38 16.45 -1.82
CA HIS A 170 2.17 15.28 -1.45
C HIS A 170 2.49 15.25 0.04
N ASN A 171 2.81 16.39 0.65
CA ASN A 171 3.01 16.47 2.10
C ASN A 171 1.73 16.10 2.87
N ILE A 172 0.55 16.51 2.39
CA ILE A 172 -0.73 16.08 2.97
C ILE A 172 -0.91 14.57 2.84
N LEU A 173 -0.60 13.98 1.67
CA LEU A 173 -0.66 12.53 1.48
C LEU A 173 0.22 11.77 2.48
N ILE A 174 1.51 12.13 2.59
CA ILE A 174 2.47 11.40 3.43
C ILE A 174 2.24 11.59 4.93
N THR A 175 1.28 12.42 5.36
CA THR A 175 0.77 12.39 6.75
C THR A 175 0.26 11.01 7.15
N ASN A 176 -0.06 10.16 6.17
CA ASN A 176 -0.41 8.77 6.39
C ASN A 176 0.72 8.00 7.10
N ILE A 177 2.00 8.41 6.94
CA ILE A 177 3.17 7.75 7.51
C ILE A 177 3.17 7.84 9.04
N PRO A 178 3.13 9.03 9.67
CA PRO A 178 3.07 9.13 11.13
C PRO A 178 1.78 8.52 11.69
N ILE A 179 0.63 8.72 11.04
CA ILE A 179 -0.65 8.14 11.47
C ILE A 179 -0.57 6.62 11.47
N GLY A 180 -0.04 6.02 10.40
CA GLY A 180 0.04 4.57 10.24
C GLY A 180 1.14 3.95 11.09
N SER A 181 2.26 4.64 11.27
CA SER A 181 3.31 4.22 12.21
C SER A 181 2.78 4.13 13.63
N LEU A 182 1.95 5.10 14.05
CA LEU A 182 1.26 5.05 15.34
C LEU A 182 0.24 3.90 15.38
N ALA A 183 -0.69 3.84 14.42
CA ALA A 183 -1.78 2.88 14.44
C ALA A 183 -1.32 1.42 14.30
N TYR A 184 -0.52 1.14 13.28
CA TYR A 184 -0.04 -0.22 12.99
C TYR A 184 1.11 -0.64 13.91
N GLY A 185 1.94 0.33 14.34
CA GLY A 185 2.98 0.07 15.33
C GLY A 185 2.38 -0.28 16.69
N LEU A 186 1.35 0.46 17.15
CA LEU A 186 0.63 0.14 18.37
C LEU A 186 -0.07 -1.21 18.27
N LEU A 187 -0.70 -1.52 17.13
CA LEU A 187 -1.30 -2.84 16.90
C LEU A 187 -0.26 -3.96 17.05
N ALA A 188 0.92 -3.81 16.42
CA ALA A 188 1.99 -4.79 16.51
C ALA A 188 2.50 -4.94 17.95
N ALA A 189 2.71 -3.82 18.66
CA ALA A 189 3.16 -3.81 20.06
C ALA A 189 2.16 -4.50 20.99
N VAL A 190 0.86 -4.17 20.89
CA VAL A 190 -0.19 -4.79 21.73
C VAL A 190 -0.27 -6.30 21.51
N VAL A 191 -0.15 -6.76 20.26
CA VAL A 191 -0.12 -8.20 19.96
C VAL A 191 1.14 -8.86 20.52
N TYR A 192 2.30 -8.23 20.33
CA TYR A 192 3.59 -8.75 20.80
C TYR A 192 3.61 -8.87 22.33
N ASP A 193 3.28 -7.79 23.04
CA ASP A 193 3.28 -7.74 24.51
C ASP A 193 2.22 -8.67 25.10
N GLY A 194 1.05 -8.78 24.44
CA GLY A 194 -0.01 -9.70 24.87
C GLY A 194 0.38 -11.18 24.77
N ASN A 195 1.38 -11.52 23.95
CA ASN A 195 1.90 -12.88 23.81
C ASN A 195 3.22 -13.10 24.57
N ALA A 196 3.82 -12.04 25.15
CA ALA A 196 4.96 -12.14 26.05
C ALA A 196 4.48 -12.69 27.41
N LYS A 197 4.57 -14.00 27.63
CA LYS A 197 4.15 -14.63 28.90
C LYS A 197 4.96 -14.12 30.11
N PRO A 198 4.37 -14.10 31.32
CA PRO A 198 5.13 -13.85 32.55
C PRO A 198 6.21 -14.94 32.78
N PRO A 199 7.30 -14.60 33.50
CA PRO A 199 8.48 -15.43 33.61
C PRO A 199 8.14 -16.77 34.28
N GLY A 200 8.22 -17.88 33.55
CA GLY A 200 8.11 -19.21 34.16
C GLY A 200 7.60 -20.38 33.31
N LEU A 201 7.17 -20.20 32.05
CA LEU A 201 6.51 -21.31 31.33
C LEU A 201 7.02 -21.67 29.92
N THR A 202 8.00 -20.98 29.33
CA THR A 202 8.64 -21.41 28.08
C THR A 202 9.97 -20.68 27.89
N ASN A 203 11.01 -21.40 27.43
CA ASN A 203 12.36 -20.95 27.05
C ASN A 203 12.51 -19.43 26.91
N MET A 204 12.96 -18.80 27.99
CA MET A 204 13.15 -17.36 28.12
C MET A 204 14.64 -17.06 28.08
N GLU A 205 15.12 -16.41 27.02
CA GLU A 205 16.41 -15.71 27.08
C GLU A 205 16.14 -14.35 27.74
N LEU A 206 16.53 -14.24 29.02
CA LEU A 206 16.57 -12.96 29.72
C LEU A 206 17.79 -12.18 29.19
N LEU A 207 17.58 -11.33 28.18
CA LEU A 207 18.54 -10.26 27.86
C LEU A 207 18.12 -8.99 28.61
N ASP A 208 18.96 -8.56 29.54
CA ASP A 208 18.90 -7.22 30.15
C ASP A 208 17.60 -6.87 30.92
N GLY A 209 16.91 -7.87 31.46
CA GLY A 209 15.70 -7.66 32.29
C GLY A 209 14.41 -7.40 31.51
N VAL A 210 14.43 -7.51 30.18
CA VAL A 210 13.26 -7.30 29.30
C VAL A 210 12.70 -8.64 28.84
N SER A 211 11.38 -8.84 28.97
CA SER A 211 10.67 -10.00 28.45
C SER A 211 10.56 -9.91 26.92
N ILE A 212 11.25 -10.79 26.20
CA ILE A 212 11.18 -10.88 24.73
C ILE A 212 10.13 -11.92 24.36
N CYS A 213 9.17 -11.55 23.50
CA CYS A 213 8.18 -12.49 22.99
C CYS A 213 8.83 -13.40 21.94
N MET A 214 8.77 -14.71 22.18
CA MET A 214 9.30 -15.73 21.29
C MET A 214 8.20 -16.65 20.76
N GLY A 215 8.33 -17.03 19.50
CA GLY A 215 7.41 -17.86 18.75
C GLY A 215 6.55 -17.08 17.77
N ARG A 216 5.95 -17.81 16.82
CA ARG A 216 5.08 -17.25 15.76
C ARG A 216 3.90 -16.45 16.30
N GLN A 217 3.42 -16.74 17.51
CA GLN A 217 2.25 -16.08 18.09
C GLN A 217 2.45 -14.58 18.34
N CYS A 218 3.71 -14.13 18.51
CA CYS A 218 4.06 -12.74 18.75
C CYS A 218 3.67 -11.78 17.61
N TYR A 219 3.60 -12.29 16.38
CA TYR A 219 3.24 -11.51 15.19
C TYR A 219 2.12 -12.13 14.33
N LEU A 220 1.63 -13.34 14.67
CA LEU A 220 0.61 -14.02 13.87
C LEU A 220 -0.64 -13.15 13.64
N GLN A 221 -1.19 -12.59 14.71
CA GLN A 221 -2.36 -11.71 14.61
C GLN A 221 -2.03 -10.41 13.88
N THR A 222 -0.84 -9.86 14.10
CA THR A 222 -0.35 -8.67 13.38
C THR A 222 -0.33 -8.91 11.88
N PHE A 223 0.21 -10.03 11.42
CA PHE A 223 0.24 -10.38 9.99
C PHE A 223 -1.16 -10.60 9.40
N LEU A 224 -2.09 -11.23 10.15
CA LEU A 224 -3.46 -11.37 9.70
C LEU A 224 -4.16 -10.01 9.53
N TRP A 225 -4.04 -9.12 10.52
CA TRP A 225 -4.62 -7.78 10.44
C TRP A 225 -4.00 -6.95 9.32
N TRP A 226 -2.67 -6.93 9.20
CA TRP A 226 -1.97 -6.25 8.10
C TRP A 226 -2.36 -6.82 6.73
N GLY A 227 -2.56 -8.14 6.62
CA GLY A 227 -3.10 -8.80 5.43
C GLY A 227 -4.51 -8.31 5.06
N VAL A 228 -5.43 -8.25 6.03
CA VAL A 228 -6.80 -7.75 5.79
C VAL A 228 -6.79 -6.26 5.42
N ILE A 229 -6.01 -5.44 6.12
CA ILE A 229 -5.92 -4.01 5.83
C ILE A 229 -5.32 -3.78 4.43
N SER A 230 -4.31 -4.55 4.04
CA SER A 230 -3.73 -4.43 2.69
C SER A 230 -4.69 -4.88 1.58
N LEU A 231 -5.59 -5.83 1.82
CA LEU A 231 -6.69 -6.14 0.89
C LEU A 231 -7.67 -4.97 0.72
N PHE A 232 -7.96 -4.25 1.80
CA PHE A 232 -8.76 -3.03 1.74
C PHE A 232 -8.05 -1.93 0.92
N GLY A 233 -6.74 -1.78 1.12
CA GLY A 233 -5.90 -0.89 0.31
C GLY A 233 -5.91 -1.23 -1.18
N LEU A 234 -5.78 -2.52 -1.51
CA LEU A 234 -5.85 -3.01 -2.89
C LEU A 234 -7.21 -2.72 -3.52
N SER A 235 -8.30 -2.97 -2.79
CA SER A 235 -9.66 -2.69 -3.24
C SER A 235 -9.89 -1.19 -3.48
N SER A 236 -9.39 -0.33 -2.59
CA SER A 236 -9.41 1.13 -2.76
C SER A 236 -8.63 1.57 -4.00
N SER A 237 -7.46 0.97 -4.25
CA SER A 237 -6.65 1.24 -5.44
C SER A 237 -7.31 0.80 -6.74
N CYS A 238 -7.94 -0.39 -6.75
CA CYS A 238 -8.73 -0.86 -7.89
C CYS A 238 -9.91 0.07 -8.18
N LEU A 239 -10.61 0.54 -7.15
CA LEU A 239 -11.70 1.50 -7.31
C LEU A 239 -11.21 2.85 -7.84
N LEU A 240 -10.07 3.33 -7.35
CA LEU A 240 -9.41 4.53 -7.88
C LEU A 240 -9.04 4.37 -9.36
N PHE A 241 -8.49 3.21 -9.73
CA PHE A 241 -8.17 2.90 -11.12
C PHE A 241 -9.42 2.94 -12.00
N VAL A 242 -10.50 2.27 -11.61
CA VAL A 242 -11.77 2.28 -12.36
C VAL A 242 -12.33 3.71 -12.52
N ARG A 243 -12.28 4.53 -11.47
CA ARG A 243 -12.76 5.92 -11.51
C ARG A 243 -11.92 6.84 -12.39
N THR A 244 -10.60 6.68 -12.34
CA THR A 244 -9.65 7.53 -13.09
C THR A 244 -9.44 7.05 -14.52
N LYS A 245 -9.64 5.77 -14.84
CA LYS A 245 -9.39 5.17 -16.16
C LYS A 245 -9.96 5.99 -17.33
N PRO A 246 -11.25 6.39 -17.35
CA PRO A 246 -11.76 7.20 -18.47
C PRO A 246 -11.13 8.60 -18.61
N ALA A 247 -10.53 9.16 -17.55
CA ALA A 247 -9.76 10.40 -17.68
C ALA A 247 -8.40 10.14 -18.34
N TYR A 248 -7.77 9.00 -18.04
CA TYR A 248 -6.57 8.53 -18.75
C TYR A 248 -6.89 8.24 -20.22
N ASP A 249 -7.97 7.51 -20.52
CA ASP A 249 -8.33 7.15 -21.89
C ASP A 249 -8.58 8.41 -22.76
N ARG A 250 -9.29 9.41 -22.24
CA ARG A 250 -9.48 10.70 -22.94
C ARG A 250 -8.20 11.50 -23.13
N PHE A 251 -7.30 11.47 -22.13
CA PHE A 251 -6.01 12.15 -22.24
C PHE A 251 -5.18 11.57 -23.39
N GLU A 252 -5.20 10.25 -23.53
CA GLU A 252 -4.47 9.55 -24.58
C GLU A 252 -5.07 9.79 -25.97
N GLU A 253 -6.40 9.75 -26.09
CA GLU A 253 -7.10 10.06 -27.34
C GLU A 253 -6.74 11.46 -27.84
N ASN A 254 -6.82 12.47 -26.98
CA ASN A 254 -6.43 13.84 -27.31
C ASN A 254 -4.96 13.94 -27.74
N ARG A 255 -4.07 13.18 -27.10
CA ARG A 255 -2.64 13.16 -27.45
C ARG A 255 -2.41 12.61 -28.86
N ILE A 256 -3.09 11.52 -29.21
CA ILE A 256 -3.00 10.93 -30.56
C ILE A 256 -3.49 11.94 -31.60
N LEU A 257 -4.67 12.53 -31.39
CA LEU A 257 -5.23 13.55 -32.29
C LEU A 257 -4.30 14.75 -32.50
N THR A 258 -3.65 15.25 -31.43
CA THR A 258 -2.68 16.34 -31.56
C THR A 258 -1.42 15.91 -32.31
N THR A 259 -0.97 14.67 -32.17
CA THR A 259 0.23 14.17 -32.86
C THR A 259 -0.03 13.99 -34.35
N ASP A 260 -1.22 13.53 -34.72
CA ASP A 260 -1.65 13.38 -36.12
C ASP A 260 -1.90 14.73 -36.80
N SER A 261 -2.29 15.76 -36.04
CA SER A 261 -2.50 17.12 -36.60
C SER A 261 -1.20 17.89 -36.90
N VAL A 262 -0.07 17.42 -36.37
CA VAL A 262 1.26 18.06 -36.53
C VAL A 262 2.11 17.37 -37.61
N ASN A 263 1.68 16.18 -38.07
CA ASN A 263 2.29 15.43 -39.18
C ASN A 263 1.50 15.60 -40.48
#